data_AF-A0A357T412-F1
#
_entry.id   AF-A0A357T412-F1
#
_cell.length_a   1.000
_cell.length_b   1.000
_cell.length_c   1.000
_cell.angle_alpha   90.00
_cell.angle_beta   90.00
_cell.angle_gamma   90.00
#
_symmetry.space_group_name_H-M   'P 1'
#
loop_
_entity.id
_entity.type
_entity.pdbx_description
1 polymer ?
#
loop_
_entity_poly.entity_id
_entity_poly.type
_entity_poly.pdbx_seq_one_letter_code
_entity_poly.pdbx_strand_id
1 'polypeptide(L)'
;MHKVNKPTLLAMMVVKNEANRYLLPVLNHLADYVDGIVILDDASTDQTPELCRSHKKVLRFQQLEQSLFEQDEAALRKILWEMTVGLAPTWILALDADEIFETRIIKELPYLIHQEDFDLITFPAYHFWGDLGHYRIDHYWNPALSRIACLYRYQGNLTYHWTSRRLHCGRFPQEAYLAPRRLSNIRLLHLGYAAKKEHSQKYKRYLSLDPQGKFCPLSHYQSILNPKPCLRKWNGENLEVLVCKPVSS
;
A
#
# COMPACT_ATOMS: atom_id res chain seq x y z
N MET A 1 -10.71 -7.82 -36.49
CA MET A 1 -10.64 -8.36 -35.11
C MET A 1 -9.71 -7.47 -34.30
N HIS A 2 -10.25 -6.56 -33.49
CA HIS A 2 -9.41 -5.83 -32.53
C HIS A 2 -8.90 -6.85 -31.51
N LYS A 3 -7.58 -7.07 -31.45
CA LYS A 3 -6.96 -7.70 -30.29
C LYS A 3 -7.31 -6.80 -29.11
N VAL A 4 -8.21 -7.26 -28.24
CA VAL A 4 -8.39 -6.64 -26.93
C VAL A 4 -7.06 -6.86 -26.21
N ASN A 5 -6.21 -5.84 -26.19
CA ASN A 5 -4.97 -5.91 -25.44
C ASN A 5 -5.33 -6.08 -23.96
N LYS A 6 -4.80 -7.13 -23.34
CA LYS A 6 -4.90 -7.37 -21.90
C LYS A 6 -4.50 -6.08 -21.17
N PRO A 7 -5.32 -5.52 -20.25
CA PRO A 7 -4.94 -4.37 -19.45
C PRO A 7 -3.64 -4.64 -18.71
N THR A 8 -2.68 -3.72 -18.81
CA THR A 8 -1.42 -3.79 -18.06
C THR A 8 -1.64 -3.29 -16.64
N LEU A 9 -1.16 -4.05 -15.66
CA LEU A 9 -1.23 -3.72 -14.24
C LEU A 9 0.17 -3.56 -13.65
N LEU A 10 0.49 -2.36 -13.20
CA LEU A 10 1.72 -2.09 -12.45
C LEU A 10 1.41 -1.83 -10.99
N ALA A 11 2.14 -2.49 -10.09
CA ALA A 11 2.19 -2.10 -8.69
C ALA A 11 3.17 -0.94 -8.50
N MET A 12 2.89 -0.05 -7.56
CA MET A 12 3.80 0.99 -7.12
C MET A 12 3.85 1.06 -5.59
N MET A 13 5.04 1.27 -5.04
CA MET A 13 5.23 1.44 -3.59
C MET A 13 6.42 2.34 -3.27
N VAL A 14 6.33 2.99 -2.12
CA VAL A 14 7.46 3.64 -1.45
C VAL A 14 8.02 2.66 -0.41
N VAL A 15 9.34 2.56 -0.32
CA VAL A 15 10.02 1.72 0.69
C VAL A 15 11.07 2.52 1.46
N LYS A 16 11.30 2.17 2.72
CA LYS A 16 12.41 2.69 3.53
C LYS A 16 12.75 1.71 4.66
N ASN A 17 13.92 1.08 4.61
CA ASN A 17 14.41 0.15 5.62
C ASN A 17 13.45 -1.03 5.92
N GLU A 18 13.02 -1.73 4.88
CA GLU A 18 12.03 -2.81 4.94
C GLU A 18 12.60 -4.21 4.68
N ALA A 19 13.92 -4.34 4.51
CA ALA A 19 14.56 -5.61 4.12
C ALA A 19 14.30 -6.76 5.09
N ASN A 20 14.20 -6.44 6.38
CA ASN A 20 14.01 -7.41 7.48
C ASN A 20 12.57 -7.46 8.01
N ARG A 21 11.59 -6.96 7.24
CA ARG A 21 10.17 -6.90 7.62
C ARG A 21 9.31 -7.71 6.64
N TYR A 22 8.35 -7.06 5.98
CA TYR A 22 7.34 -7.70 5.14
C TYR A 22 7.57 -7.49 3.64
N LEU A 23 8.60 -6.73 3.24
CA LEU A 23 8.80 -6.35 1.84
C LEU A 23 8.93 -7.55 0.91
N LEU A 24 9.82 -8.51 1.20
CA LEU A 24 9.99 -9.67 0.32
C LEU A 24 8.69 -10.47 0.15
N PRO A 25 7.93 -10.79 1.22
CA PRO A 25 6.62 -11.39 1.08
C PRO A 25 5.60 -10.58 0.27
N VAL A 26 5.58 -9.26 0.44
CA VAL A 26 4.71 -8.35 -0.35
C VAL A 26 5.08 -8.43 -1.83
N LEU A 27 6.37 -8.34 -2.17
CA LEU A 27 6.85 -8.42 -3.55
C LEU A 27 6.57 -9.79 -4.18
N ASN A 28 6.81 -10.88 -3.43
CA ASN A 28 6.51 -12.25 -3.88
C ASN A 28 5.02 -12.44 -4.15
N HIS A 29 4.17 -11.93 -3.26
CA HIS A 29 2.73 -12.03 -3.45
C HIS A 29 2.25 -11.22 -4.65
N LEU A 30 2.74 -9.99 -4.83
CA LEU A 30 2.43 -9.17 -6.01
C LEU A 30 2.85 -9.86 -7.31
N ALA A 31 3.96 -10.59 -7.30
CA ALA A 31 4.48 -11.28 -8.48
C ALA A 31 3.49 -12.25 -9.13
N ASP A 32 2.55 -12.79 -8.35
CA ASP A 32 1.54 -13.74 -8.82
C ASP A 32 0.46 -13.07 -9.69
N TYR A 33 0.28 -11.74 -9.63
CA TYR A 33 -0.86 -11.08 -10.29
C TYR A 33 -0.59 -9.69 -10.90
N VAL A 34 0.61 -9.12 -10.78
CA VAL A 34 0.97 -7.88 -11.48
C VAL A 34 1.93 -8.13 -12.63
N ASP A 35 1.86 -7.29 -13.66
CA ASP A 35 2.78 -7.37 -14.79
C ASP A 35 4.17 -6.81 -14.41
N GLY A 36 4.22 -5.87 -13.45
CA GLY A 36 5.47 -5.35 -12.90
C GLY A 36 5.30 -4.46 -11.67
N ILE A 37 6.42 -4.10 -11.04
CA ILE A 37 6.49 -3.32 -9.79
C ILE A 37 7.43 -2.12 -10.00
N VAL A 38 6.97 -0.94 -9.60
CA VAL A 38 7.73 0.31 -9.57
C VAL A 38 7.99 0.68 -8.11
N ILE A 39 9.25 0.88 -7.76
CA ILE A 39 9.65 1.13 -6.37
C ILE A 39 10.45 2.43 -6.29
N LEU A 40 10.02 3.30 -5.37
CA LEU A 40 10.78 4.46 -4.93
C LEU A 40 11.30 4.19 -3.51
N ASP A 41 12.62 4.08 -3.39
CA ASP A 41 13.30 3.92 -2.10
C ASP A 41 13.60 5.30 -1.50
N ASP A 42 13.03 5.59 -0.34
CA ASP A 42 13.14 6.87 0.36
C ASP A 42 14.42 6.96 1.20
N ALA A 43 15.57 6.70 0.56
CA ALA A 43 16.90 6.68 1.16
C ALA A 43 17.05 5.63 2.28
N SER A 44 16.87 4.34 1.94
CA SER A 44 17.19 3.22 2.82
C SER A 44 18.70 3.13 3.09
N THR A 45 19.04 2.66 4.27
CA THR A 45 20.41 2.42 4.75
C THR A 45 20.67 0.95 5.12
N ASP A 46 19.66 0.09 4.95
CA ASP A 46 19.78 -1.37 5.07
C ASP A 46 19.81 -2.04 3.68
N GLN A 47 19.59 -3.36 3.62
CA GLN A 47 19.61 -4.14 2.38
C GLN A 47 18.35 -3.99 1.50
N THR A 48 17.49 -2.99 1.77
CA THR A 48 16.24 -2.78 1.02
C THR A 48 16.51 -2.55 -0.47
N PRO A 49 17.50 -1.72 -0.88
CA PRO A 49 17.79 -1.50 -2.29
C PRO A 49 18.21 -2.80 -3.01
N GLU A 50 19.04 -3.64 -2.40
CA GLU A 50 19.50 -4.91 -2.97
C GLU A 50 18.34 -5.90 -3.13
N LEU A 51 17.48 -5.99 -2.10
CA LEU A 51 16.27 -6.81 -2.13
C LEU A 51 15.34 -6.37 -3.27
N CYS A 52 15.10 -5.06 -3.42
CA CYS A 52 14.26 -4.53 -4.49
C CYS A 52 14.85 -4.83 -5.87
N ARG A 53 16.15 -4.52 -6.10
CA ARG A 53 16.80 -4.69 -7.40
C ARG A 53 16.89 -6.16 -7.84
N SER A 54 16.97 -7.09 -6.90
CA SER A 54 17.06 -8.53 -7.19
C SER A 54 15.71 -9.19 -7.50
N HIS A 55 14.59 -8.54 -7.18
CA HIS A 55 13.27 -9.15 -7.35
C HIS A 55 12.79 -9.07 -8.82
N LYS A 56 12.54 -10.23 -9.44
CA LYS A 56 12.28 -10.39 -10.89
C LYS A 56 11.12 -9.56 -11.48
N LYS A 57 10.18 -9.11 -10.65
CA LYS A 57 9.04 -8.28 -11.07
C LYS A 57 9.26 -6.79 -10.92
N VAL A 58 10.37 -6.35 -10.33
CA VAL A 58 10.70 -4.92 -10.23
C VAL A 58 11.18 -4.42 -11.58
N LEU A 59 10.33 -3.62 -12.25
CA LEU A 59 10.60 -3.06 -13.58
C LEU A 59 11.35 -1.74 -13.49
N ARG A 60 11.11 -0.97 -12.43
CA ARG A 60 11.74 0.32 -12.21
C ARG A 60 11.99 0.52 -10.72
N PHE A 61 13.23 0.86 -10.41
CA PHE A 61 13.67 1.17 -9.06
C PHE A 61 14.43 2.49 -9.09
N GLN A 62 14.14 3.37 -8.14
CA GLN A 62 14.92 4.58 -7.91
C GLN A 62 15.12 4.75 -6.41
N GLN A 63 16.34 5.07 -6.02
CA GLN A 63 16.69 5.41 -4.65
C GLN A 63 16.95 6.91 -4.56
N LEU A 64 16.33 7.55 -3.57
CA LEU A 64 16.62 8.94 -3.23
C LEU A 64 17.89 9.03 -2.41
N GLU A 65 18.63 10.12 -2.59
CA GLU A 65 19.81 10.43 -1.77
C GLU A 65 19.44 10.83 -0.35
N GLN A 66 18.27 11.45 -0.19
CA GLN A 66 17.74 11.93 1.10
C GLN A 66 16.26 11.59 1.23
N SER A 67 15.84 11.33 2.46
CA SER A 67 14.45 11.00 2.78
C SER A 67 13.55 12.21 2.56
N LEU A 68 12.51 12.06 1.73
CA LEU A 68 11.47 13.05 1.53
C LEU A 68 10.23 12.79 2.38
N PHE A 69 9.97 11.55 2.83
CA PHE A 69 8.72 11.23 3.55
C PHE A 69 8.49 12.12 4.77
N GLU A 70 9.55 12.39 5.54
CA GLU A 70 9.48 13.20 6.75
C GLU A 70 9.28 14.71 6.45
N GLN A 71 9.56 15.13 5.22
CA GLN A 71 9.50 16.52 4.78
C GLN A 71 8.20 16.81 4.03
N ASP A 72 7.86 15.95 3.06
CA ASP A 72 6.72 16.07 2.17
C ASP A 72 6.35 14.70 1.54
N GLU A 73 5.40 14.00 2.16
CA GLU A 73 4.85 12.75 1.62
C GLU A 73 4.22 12.95 0.23
N ALA A 74 3.58 14.09 -0.04
CA ALA A 74 2.95 14.34 -1.34
C ALA A 74 3.98 14.47 -2.46
N ALA A 75 5.12 15.12 -2.21
CA ALA A 75 6.22 15.17 -3.16
C ALA A 75 6.78 13.77 -3.45
N LEU A 76 6.95 12.95 -2.42
CA LEU A 76 7.41 11.57 -2.56
C LEU A 76 6.44 10.72 -3.40
N ARG A 77 5.13 10.82 -3.12
CA ARG A 77 4.10 10.11 -3.89
C ARG A 77 4.00 10.61 -5.33
N LYS A 78 4.25 11.90 -5.58
CA LYS A 78 4.33 12.47 -6.93
C LYS A 78 5.48 11.87 -7.74
N ILE A 79 6.68 11.72 -7.17
CA ILE A 79 7.82 11.09 -7.86
C ILE A 79 7.47 9.64 -8.22
N LEU A 80 6.94 8.86 -7.26
CA LEU A 80 6.54 7.48 -7.52
C LEU A 80 5.48 7.38 -8.63
N TRP A 81 4.52 8.30 -8.62
CA TRP A 81 3.50 8.38 -9.66
C TRP A 81 4.08 8.66 -11.04
N GLU A 82 4.94 9.68 -11.17
CA GLU A 82 5.63 10.01 -12.43
C GLU A 82 6.49 8.84 -12.95
N MET A 83 7.17 8.15 -12.05
CA MET A 83 7.93 6.93 -12.38
C MET A 83 7.04 5.84 -12.97
N THR A 84 5.82 5.70 -12.42
CA THR A 84 4.87 4.65 -12.79
C THR A 84 4.13 4.98 -14.07
N VAL A 85 3.57 6.18 -14.21
CA VAL A 85 2.81 6.59 -15.42
C VAL A 85 3.70 6.75 -16.63
N GLY A 86 5.00 7.02 -16.44
CA GLY A 86 6.00 7.01 -17.52
C GLY A 86 6.16 5.64 -18.21
N LEU A 87 5.63 4.56 -17.61
CA LEU A 87 5.56 3.22 -18.23
C LEU A 87 4.22 2.94 -18.91
N ALA A 88 3.32 3.94 -18.99
CA ALA A 88 2.00 3.87 -19.60
C ALA A 88 1.15 2.63 -19.19
N PRO A 89 0.98 2.35 -17.87
CA PRO A 89 0.11 1.26 -17.43
C PRO A 89 -1.36 1.57 -17.74
N THR A 90 -2.18 0.52 -17.87
CA THR A 90 -3.64 0.68 -17.91
C THR A 90 -4.19 0.87 -16.50
N TRP A 91 -3.69 0.08 -15.54
CA TRP A 91 -4.07 0.11 -14.15
C TRP A 91 -2.85 0.21 -13.24
N ILE A 92 -3.01 0.94 -12.12
CA ILE A 92 -1.99 1.13 -11.10
C ILE A 92 -2.50 0.59 -9.78
N LEU A 93 -1.71 -0.28 -9.15
CA LEU A 93 -1.94 -0.80 -7.80
C LEU A 93 -0.97 -0.14 -6.80
N ALA A 94 -1.47 0.69 -5.91
CA ALA A 94 -0.67 1.38 -4.90
C ALA A 94 -0.76 0.65 -3.54
N LEU A 95 0.38 0.18 -3.04
CA LEU A 95 0.50 -0.50 -1.75
C LEU A 95 1.64 0.08 -0.92
N ASP A 96 1.54 -0.09 0.39
CA ASP A 96 2.66 0.12 1.30
C ASP A 96 3.45 -1.21 1.50
N ALA A 97 4.71 -1.12 1.94
CA ALA A 97 5.63 -2.26 2.03
C ALA A 97 5.27 -3.31 3.10
N ASP A 98 4.23 -3.05 3.89
CA ASP A 98 3.68 -3.92 4.93
C ASP A 98 2.21 -4.30 4.67
N GLU A 99 1.79 -4.28 3.41
CA GLU A 99 0.43 -4.59 3.00
C GLU A 99 0.34 -5.69 1.94
N ILE A 100 -0.55 -6.65 2.19
CA ILE A 100 -0.77 -7.82 1.33
C ILE A 100 -2.29 -7.98 1.12
N PHE A 101 -2.73 -8.35 -0.07
CA PHE A 101 -4.12 -8.76 -0.28
C PHE A 101 -4.34 -10.21 0.11
N GLU A 102 -5.56 -10.56 0.51
CA GLU A 102 -5.91 -11.97 0.62
C GLU A 102 -5.83 -12.69 -0.75
N THR A 103 -5.44 -13.98 -0.75
CA THR A 103 -5.08 -14.76 -1.93
C THR A 103 -6.15 -14.78 -3.04
N ARG A 104 -7.43 -14.63 -2.70
CA ARG A 104 -8.51 -14.58 -3.72
C ARG A 104 -8.38 -13.41 -4.69
N ILE A 105 -7.57 -12.39 -4.38
CA ILE A 105 -7.24 -11.32 -5.33
C ILE A 105 -6.71 -11.88 -6.66
N ILE A 106 -5.94 -12.98 -6.64
CA ILE A 106 -5.36 -13.59 -7.84
C ILE A 106 -6.47 -14.01 -8.84
N LYS A 107 -7.59 -14.51 -8.31
CA LYS A 107 -8.74 -14.96 -9.13
C LYS A 107 -9.69 -13.82 -9.46
N GLU A 108 -9.88 -12.87 -8.55
CA GLU A 108 -10.88 -11.80 -8.71
C GLU A 108 -10.37 -10.59 -9.49
N LEU A 109 -9.07 -10.30 -9.43
CA LEU A 109 -8.46 -9.11 -10.05
C LEU A 109 -8.71 -9.00 -11.57
N PRO A 110 -8.67 -10.08 -12.38
CA PRO A 110 -9.03 -9.98 -13.79
C PRO A 110 -10.41 -9.35 -14.02
N TYR A 111 -11.42 -9.70 -13.23
CA TYR A 111 -12.77 -9.13 -13.36
C TYR A 111 -12.81 -7.65 -12.96
N LEU A 112 -11.95 -7.24 -12.02
CA LEU A 112 -11.86 -5.85 -11.58
C LEU A 112 -11.24 -4.93 -12.63
N ILE A 113 -10.33 -5.45 -13.47
CA ILE A 113 -9.55 -4.63 -14.43
C ILE A 113 -10.01 -4.73 -15.89
N HIS A 114 -10.79 -5.76 -16.26
CA HIS A 114 -11.32 -5.94 -17.63
C HIS A 114 -12.71 -5.32 -17.85
N GLN A 115 -13.26 -4.65 -16.86
CA GLN A 115 -14.52 -3.90 -16.94
C GLN A 115 -14.29 -2.43 -17.31
N GLU A 116 -15.35 -1.66 -17.58
CA GLU A 116 -15.32 -0.22 -17.93
C GLU A 116 -16.22 0.69 -17.05
N ASP A 117 -16.93 0.13 -16.07
CA ASP A 117 -17.91 0.80 -15.21
C ASP A 117 -17.27 1.69 -14.11
N PHE A 118 -16.02 1.38 -13.72
CA PHE A 118 -15.33 2.10 -12.67
C PHE A 118 -13.82 2.16 -12.89
N ASP A 119 -13.22 3.19 -12.28
CA ASP A 119 -11.81 3.52 -12.41
C ASP A 119 -11.07 3.49 -11.08
N LEU A 120 -11.76 3.64 -9.94
CA LEU A 120 -11.14 3.57 -8.61
C LEU A 120 -11.71 2.43 -7.78
N ILE A 121 -10.86 1.62 -7.17
CA ILE A 121 -11.29 0.54 -6.27
C ILE A 121 -10.72 0.73 -4.88
N THR A 122 -11.62 0.66 -3.89
CA THR A 122 -11.26 0.67 -2.47
C THR A 122 -11.46 -0.69 -1.84
N PHE A 123 -10.64 -1.01 -0.85
CA PHE A 123 -10.60 -2.29 -0.15
C PHE A 123 -10.68 -2.07 1.36
N PRO A 124 -11.46 -2.86 2.12
CA PRO A 124 -11.46 -2.79 3.57
C PRO A 124 -10.08 -3.17 4.13
N ALA A 125 -9.54 -2.33 5.02
CA ALA A 125 -8.23 -2.55 5.62
C ALA A 125 -8.34 -3.28 6.97
N TYR A 126 -7.60 -4.38 7.09
CA TYR A 126 -7.51 -5.20 8.30
C TYR A 126 -6.14 -4.96 8.93
N HIS A 127 -6.12 -4.13 9.97
CA HIS A 127 -4.90 -3.79 10.70
C HIS A 127 -4.59 -4.88 11.72
N PHE A 128 -3.62 -5.74 11.40
CA PHE A 128 -3.14 -6.79 12.30
C PHE A 128 -2.42 -6.18 13.49
N TRP A 129 -2.65 -6.70 14.69
CA TRP A 129 -2.32 -5.98 15.92
C TRP A 129 -1.71 -6.87 16.99
N GLY A 130 -0.40 -6.72 17.18
CA GLY A 130 0.35 -7.45 18.21
C GLY A 130 0.75 -8.89 17.84
N ASP A 131 0.04 -9.50 16.88
CA ASP A 131 0.41 -10.74 16.21
C ASP A 131 -0.23 -10.81 14.79
N LEU A 132 0.00 -11.92 14.07
CA LEU A 132 -0.59 -12.21 12.75
C LEU A 132 -1.94 -12.95 12.82
N GLY A 133 -2.44 -13.24 14.03
CA GLY A 133 -3.68 -13.96 14.29
C GLY A 133 -4.86 -13.06 14.69
N HIS A 134 -4.63 -11.78 14.94
CA HIS A 134 -5.64 -10.83 15.40
C HIS A 134 -5.56 -9.50 14.66
N TYR A 135 -6.72 -8.93 14.38
CA TYR A 135 -6.85 -7.59 13.82
C TYR A 135 -7.75 -6.72 14.68
N ARG A 136 -7.55 -5.42 14.59
CA ARG A 136 -8.25 -4.44 15.44
C ARG A 136 -9.61 -4.06 14.86
N ILE A 137 -10.62 -3.85 15.73
CA ILE A 137 -12.02 -3.60 15.33
C ILE A 137 -12.68 -2.39 16.00
N ASP A 138 -11.97 -1.61 16.81
CA ASP A 138 -12.47 -0.41 17.47
C ASP A 138 -12.12 0.89 16.74
N HIS A 139 -13.05 1.85 16.79
CA HIS A 139 -12.85 3.24 16.34
C HIS A 139 -12.24 3.35 14.94
N TYR A 140 -11.11 4.06 14.81
CA TYR A 140 -10.39 4.33 13.56
C TYR A 140 -9.86 3.07 12.85
N TRP A 141 -9.78 1.95 13.57
CA TRP A 141 -9.16 0.72 13.07
C TRP A 141 -10.19 -0.31 12.59
N ASN A 142 -11.48 0.00 12.70
CA ASN A 142 -12.53 -0.92 12.30
C ASN A 142 -12.57 -1.08 10.76
N PRO A 143 -12.42 -2.29 10.20
CA PRO A 143 -12.46 -2.51 8.75
C PRO A 143 -13.80 -2.15 8.10
N ALA A 144 -14.90 -2.06 8.88
CA ALA A 144 -16.18 -1.56 8.37
C ALA A 144 -16.16 -0.05 8.07
N LEU A 145 -15.24 0.69 8.70
CA LEU A 145 -15.09 2.14 8.57
C LEU A 145 -13.83 2.53 7.77
N SER A 146 -12.84 1.64 7.69
CA SER A 146 -11.56 1.88 7.02
C SER A 146 -11.51 1.22 5.65
N ARG A 147 -11.50 2.04 4.59
CA ARG A 147 -11.36 1.58 3.21
C ARG A 147 -10.25 2.36 2.50
N ILE A 148 -9.31 1.65 1.90
CA ILE A 148 -8.13 2.24 1.26
C ILE A 148 -8.27 2.11 -0.25
N ALA A 149 -8.13 3.22 -0.97
CA ALA A 149 -8.03 3.22 -2.42
C ALA A 149 -6.69 2.62 -2.83
N CYS A 150 -6.72 1.48 -3.52
CA CYS A 150 -5.50 0.76 -3.89
C CYS A 150 -5.37 0.55 -5.40
N LEU A 151 -6.47 0.58 -6.16
CA LEU A 151 -6.43 0.31 -7.60
C LEU A 151 -7.06 1.48 -8.36
N TYR A 152 -6.34 2.00 -9.35
CA TYR A 152 -6.81 3.11 -10.19
C TYR A 152 -6.51 2.87 -11.68
N ARG A 153 -7.49 3.10 -12.56
CA ARG A 153 -7.31 3.08 -14.02
C ARG A 153 -6.67 4.39 -14.45
N TYR A 154 -5.46 4.32 -14.98
CA TYR A 154 -4.74 5.51 -15.41
C TYR A 154 -5.40 6.12 -16.66
N GLN A 155 -5.57 7.45 -16.64
CA GLN A 155 -6.18 8.23 -17.72
C GLN A 155 -5.14 9.23 -18.26
N GLY A 156 -4.44 8.85 -19.33
CA GLY A 156 -3.32 9.62 -19.88
C GLY A 156 -3.68 10.99 -20.47
N ASN A 157 -4.97 11.28 -20.64
CA ASN A 157 -5.48 12.57 -21.08
C ASN A 157 -5.75 13.56 -19.91
N LEU A 158 -5.58 13.13 -18.66
CA LEU A 158 -5.74 13.98 -17.50
C LEU A 158 -4.43 14.60 -17.03
N THR A 159 -4.53 15.79 -16.45
CA THR A 159 -3.49 16.40 -15.64
C THR A 159 -3.71 16.03 -14.19
N TYR A 160 -2.67 15.53 -13.52
CA TYR A 160 -2.78 15.03 -12.15
C TYR A 160 -2.18 15.99 -11.13
N HIS A 161 -2.94 16.27 -10.07
CA HIS A 161 -2.54 17.20 -9.00
C HIS A 161 -2.44 16.49 -7.65
N TRP A 162 -1.42 16.86 -6.89
CA TRP A 162 -1.19 16.35 -5.53
C TRP A 162 -1.62 17.40 -4.50
N THR A 163 -2.27 16.96 -3.42
CA THR A 163 -2.60 17.87 -2.32
C THR A 163 -1.31 18.37 -1.67
N SER A 164 -1.26 19.64 -1.25
CA SER A 164 -0.16 20.16 -0.42
C SER A 164 -0.32 19.69 1.04
N ARG A 165 -0.19 18.37 1.26
CA ARG A 165 -0.22 17.74 2.57
C ARG A 165 1.10 17.01 2.80
N ARG A 166 1.81 17.41 3.85
CA ARG A 166 3.12 16.82 4.20
C ARG A 166 3.00 15.40 4.75
N LEU A 167 1.83 15.02 5.24
CA LEU A 167 1.53 13.69 5.78
C LEU A 167 0.07 13.33 5.49
N HIS A 168 -0.19 12.04 5.34
CA HIS A 168 -1.51 11.46 5.05
C HIS A 168 -2.16 12.09 3.81
N CYS A 169 -1.39 12.23 2.73
CA CYS A 169 -1.82 12.83 1.47
C CYS A 169 -2.62 11.89 0.56
N GLY A 170 -2.64 10.59 0.87
CA GLY A 170 -3.27 9.56 0.04
C GLY A 170 -2.28 8.86 -0.89
N ARG A 171 -2.77 7.87 -1.64
CA ARG A 171 -1.95 7.03 -2.54
C ARG A 171 -1.93 7.52 -3.97
N PHE A 172 -2.92 8.31 -4.34
CA PHE A 172 -3.16 8.74 -5.70
C PHE A 172 -3.28 10.27 -5.77
N PRO A 173 -3.12 10.87 -6.95
CA PRO A 173 -3.48 12.27 -7.17
C PRO A 173 -4.99 12.51 -6.99
N GLN A 174 -5.39 13.77 -6.82
CA GLN A 174 -6.76 14.18 -6.50
C GLN A 174 -7.78 13.67 -7.51
N GLU A 175 -7.44 13.68 -8.80
CA GLU A 175 -8.31 13.28 -9.90
C GLU A 175 -8.73 11.81 -9.80
N ALA A 176 -7.85 10.95 -9.29
CA ALA A 176 -8.18 9.54 -9.10
C ALA A 176 -9.34 9.36 -8.11
N TYR A 177 -9.41 10.20 -7.09
CA TYR A 177 -10.46 10.16 -6.07
C TYR A 177 -11.80 10.72 -6.54
N LEU A 178 -11.82 11.43 -7.68
CA LEU A 178 -13.04 11.93 -8.31
C LEU A 178 -13.66 10.90 -9.29
N ALA A 179 -12.91 9.86 -9.64
CA ALA A 179 -13.34 8.87 -10.62
C ALA A 179 -14.44 7.93 -10.07
N PRO A 180 -15.26 7.31 -10.95
CA PRO A 180 -16.27 6.34 -10.54
C PRO A 180 -15.64 5.21 -9.70
N ARG A 181 -16.24 4.95 -8.54
CA ARG A 181 -15.62 4.14 -7.48
C ARG A 181 -16.38 2.85 -7.22
N ARG A 182 -15.63 1.74 -7.10
CA ARG A 182 -16.11 0.44 -6.61
C ARG A 182 -15.61 0.16 -5.19
N LEU A 183 -16.50 -0.43 -4.38
CA LEU A 183 -16.16 -1.00 -3.08
C LEU A 183 -15.93 -2.51 -3.23
N SER A 184 -14.67 -2.95 -3.17
CA SER A 184 -14.35 -4.38 -3.16
C SER A 184 -14.58 -4.99 -1.78
N ASN A 185 -14.98 -6.26 -1.70
CA ASN A 185 -14.99 -6.99 -0.44
C ASN A 185 -13.65 -7.68 -0.16
N ILE A 186 -12.69 -7.67 -1.09
CA ILE A 186 -11.35 -8.25 -0.93
C ILE A 186 -10.61 -7.49 0.17
N ARG A 187 -10.05 -8.23 1.12
CA ARG A 187 -9.43 -7.70 2.32
C ARG A 187 -7.98 -7.32 2.04
N LEU A 188 -7.65 -6.08 2.37
CA LEU A 188 -6.26 -5.60 2.44
C LEU A 188 -5.75 -5.88 3.86
N LEU A 189 -4.70 -6.68 3.96
CA LEU A 189 -4.09 -7.12 5.21
C LEU A 189 -2.90 -6.21 5.50
N HIS A 190 -3.02 -5.37 6.52
CA HIS A 190 -1.98 -4.40 6.89
C HIS A 190 -1.22 -4.93 8.11
N LEU A 191 0.04 -5.30 7.88
CA LEU A 191 0.93 -6.00 8.83
C LEU A 191 1.80 -5.04 9.64
N GLY A 192 1.78 -3.75 9.32
CA GLY A 192 2.57 -2.69 9.97
C GLY A 192 2.29 -2.45 11.46
N TYR A 193 1.31 -3.14 12.03
CA TYR A 193 1.00 -3.15 13.46
C TYR A 193 1.03 -4.56 14.07
N ALA A 194 1.39 -5.59 13.31
CA ALA A 194 1.44 -6.96 13.82
C ALA A 194 2.55 -7.13 14.87
N ALA A 195 3.68 -6.43 14.74
CA ALA A 195 4.74 -6.48 15.75
C ALA A 195 4.50 -5.44 16.86
N LYS A 196 4.07 -5.88 18.06
CA LYS A 196 3.81 -4.98 19.20
C LYS A 196 5.00 -4.07 19.55
N LYS A 197 6.23 -4.55 19.39
CA LYS A 197 7.47 -3.78 19.64
C LYS A 197 7.59 -2.51 18.79
N GLU A 198 6.93 -2.46 17.64
CA GLU A 198 7.03 -1.35 16.69
C GLU A 198 6.02 -0.22 17.01
N HIS A 199 4.99 -0.48 17.82
CA HIS A 199 3.91 0.48 18.10
C HIS A 199 4.44 1.78 18.70
N SER A 200 5.33 1.69 19.70
CA SER A 200 5.94 2.84 20.35
C SER A 200 6.78 3.69 19.41
N GLN A 201 7.53 3.05 18.50
CA GLN A 201 8.36 3.76 17.52
C GLN A 201 7.47 4.45 16.48
N LYS A 202 6.44 3.75 15.97
CA LYS A 202 5.49 4.29 15.00
C LYS A 202 4.69 5.48 15.58
N TYR A 203 4.23 5.38 16.83
CA TYR A 203 3.57 6.48 17.54
C TYR A 203 4.48 7.72 17.67
N LYS A 204 5.72 7.53 18.14
CA LYS A 204 6.70 8.62 18.30
C LYS A 204 6.99 9.31 16.96
N ARG A 205 7.16 8.53 15.88
CA ARG A 205 7.37 9.06 14.53
C ARG A 205 6.20 9.93 14.07
N TYR A 206 4.95 9.44 14.21
CA TYR A 206 3.80 10.25 13.80
C TYR A 206 3.65 11.53 14.62
N LEU A 207 3.90 11.48 15.93
CA LEU A 207 3.88 12.70 16.75
C LEU A 207 5.02 13.68 16.44
N SER A 208 6.20 13.21 16.00
CA SER A 208 7.25 14.15 15.59
C SER A 208 6.91 14.84 14.27
N LEU A 209 6.23 14.13 13.35
CA LEU A 209 5.83 14.65 12.04
C LEU A 209 4.57 15.53 12.11
N ASP A 210 3.65 15.23 13.02
CA ASP A 210 2.36 15.90 13.15
C ASP A 210 1.99 16.14 14.64
N PRO A 211 2.79 16.95 15.37
CA PRO A 211 2.64 17.12 16.82
C PRO A 211 1.31 17.77 17.24
N GLN A 212 0.67 18.49 16.31
CA GLN A 212 -0.60 19.19 16.53
C GLN A 212 -1.79 18.42 15.94
N GLY A 213 -1.58 17.27 15.28
CA GLY A 213 -2.64 16.49 14.65
C GLY A 213 -3.32 17.24 13.50
N LYS A 214 -2.57 18.04 12.76
CA LYS A 214 -3.05 18.80 11.59
C LYS A 214 -3.49 17.86 10.46
N PHE A 215 -2.84 16.71 10.32
CA PHE A 215 -3.10 15.78 9.23
C PHE A 215 -3.91 14.55 9.66
N CYS A 216 -3.83 14.16 10.92
CA CYS A 216 -4.65 13.12 11.52
C CYS A 216 -4.98 13.49 12.98
N PRO A 217 -6.20 13.21 13.47
CA PRO A 217 -6.56 13.51 14.85
C PRO A 217 -5.56 12.89 15.85
N LEU A 218 -5.11 13.66 16.85
CA LEU A 218 -4.21 13.17 17.89
C LEU A 218 -4.75 11.94 18.61
N SER A 219 -6.08 11.84 18.77
CA SER A 219 -6.76 10.67 19.33
C SER A 219 -6.49 9.39 18.53
N HIS A 220 -6.36 9.49 17.21
CA HIS A 220 -6.01 8.36 16.36
C HIS A 220 -4.56 7.93 16.61
N TYR A 221 -3.60 8.85 16.64
CA TYR A 221 -2.22 8.51 16.99
C TYR A 221 -2.11 7.92 18.39
N GLN A 222 -2.72 8.55 19.40
CA GLN A 222 -2.76 8.05 20.79
C GLN A 222 -3.33 6.64 20.87
N SER A 223 -4.33 6.33 20.04
CA SER A 223 -4.94 5.00 20.02
C SER A 223 -3.96 3.89 19.61
N ILE A 224 -2.83 4.20 18.96
CA ILE A 224 -1.75 3.23 18.67
C ILE A 224 -1.21 2.61 19.96
N LEU A 225 -1.20 3.36 21.07
CA LEU A 225 -0.72 2.87 22.36
C LEU A 225 -1.86 2.48 23.31
N ASN A 226 -3.09 2.29 22.80
CA ASN A 226 -4.19 1.83 23.63
C ASN A 226 -3.80 0.50 24.31
N PRO A 227 -3.78 0.42 25.65
CA PRO A 227 -3.40 -0.79 26.37
C PRO A 227 -4.44 -1.92 26.24
N LYS A 228 -5.67 -1.60 25.83
CA LYS A 228 -6.80 -2.53 25.69
C LYS A 228 -7.54 -2.32 24.35
N PRO A 229 -6.89 -2.59 23.20
CA PRO A 229 -7.58 -2.51 21.91
C PRO A 229 -8.62 -3.62 21.79
N CYS A 230 -9.73 -3.37 21.08
CA CYS A 230 -10.68 -4.42 20.76
C CYS A 230 -10.16 -5.22 19.57
N LEU A 231 -9.77 -6.47 19.81
CA LEU A 231 -9.24 -7.35 18.78
C LEU A 231 -10.25 -8.42 18.40
N ARG A 232 -10.21 -8.83 17.13
CA ARG A 232 -10.92 -10.01 16.64
C ARG A 232 -9.92 -11.00 16.06
N LYS A 233 -10.16 -12.29 16.32
CA LYS A 233 -9.39 -13.38 15.72
C LYS A 233 -9.58 -13.40 14.21
N TRP A 234 -8.48 -13.54 13.49
CA TRP A 234 -8.46 -13.73 12.05
C TRP A 234 -8.88 -15.16 11.71
N ASN A 235 -9.88 -15.27 10.83
CA ASN A 235 -10.43 -16.55 10.35
C ASN A 235 -10.24 -16.71 8.83
N GLY A 236 -9.31 -15.97 8.22
CA GLY A 236 -8.97 -16.11 6.80
C GLY A 236 -7.81 -17.06 6.58
N GLU A 237 -7.01 -16.81 5.54
CA GLU A 237 -5.84 -17.64 5.23
C GLU A 237 -4.76 -17.55 6.31
N ASN A 238 -3.91 -18.58 6.40
CA ASN A 238 -2.79 -18.57 7.33
C ASN A 238 -1.76 -17.52 6.90
N LEU A 239 -1.67 -16.42 7.65
CA LEU A 239 -0.76 -15.33 7.34
C LEU A 239 0.70 -15.68 7.54
N GLU A 240 1.03 -16.57 8.48
CA GLU A 240 2.42 -17.04 8.64
C GLU A 240 2.90 -17.74 7.38
N VAL A 241 2.04 -18.58 6.79
CA VAL A 241 2.33 -19.22 5.50
C VAL A 241 2.43 -18.17 4.39
N LEU A 242 1.54 -17.19 4.35
CA LEU A 242 1.56 -16.13 3.34
C LEU A 242 2.83 -15.26 3.41
N VAL A 243 3.29 -14.94 4.62
CA VAL A 243 4.53 -14.15 4.83
C VAL A 243 5.80 -14.98 4.73
N CYS A 244 5.72 -16.31 4.74
CA CYS A 244 6.86 -17.21 4.56
C CYS A 244 6.92 -17.83 3.15
N LYS A 245 6.03 -17.45 2.22
CA LYS A 245 6.01 -18.02 0.87
C LYS A 245 7.33 -17.75 0.13
N PRO A 246 8.01 -18.79 -0.40
CA PRO A 246 9.14 -18.61 -1.29
C PRO A 246 8.69 -18.00 -2.61
N VAL A 247 9.63 -17.44 -3.37
CA VAL A 247 9.38 -16.86 -4.70
C VAL A 247 8.80 -17.95 -5.61
N SER A 248 7.58 -17.74 -6.15
CA SER A 248 7.04 -18.59 -7.22
C SER A 248 8.01 -18.55 -8.40
N SER A 249 8.61 -19.69 -8.77
CA SER A 249 9.61 -19.83 -9.86
C SER A 249 9.15 -19.20 -11.16
#